data_AF-A0A952DKN7-F1
#
_entry.id   AF-A0A952DKN7-F1
#
_cell.length_a   1.000
_cell.length_b   1.000
_cell.length_c   1.000
_cell.angle_alpha   90.00
_cell.angle_beta   90.00
_cell.angle_gamma   90.00
#
_symmetry.space_group_name_H-M   'P 1'
#
loop_
_entity.id
_entity.type
_entity.pdbx_description
1 polymer ?
#
loop_
_entity_poly.entity_id
_entity_poly.type
_entity_poly.pdbx_seq_one_letter_code
_entity_poly.pdbx_strand_id
1 'polypeptide(L)'
;WSGVCVDGDVATIQGFQCLVGNVLQIGVAGVGLAGFVMMIIGAFKYLLSGGNAKGIDEGQKTMTYAVGGLILALSAYFILNIIADFTGVQSILNFTIPAPGTRAEDQ
;
A
#
# COMPACT_ATOMS: atom_id res chain seq x y z
N TRP A 1 -12.19 -16.48 0.74
CA TRP A 1 -11.30 -17.03 -0.31
C TRP A 1 -12.05 -17.88 -1.34
N SER A 2 -13.31 -18.27 -1.11
CA SER A 2 -14.20 -18.77 -2.17
C SER A 2 -15.11 -17.65 -2.68
N GLY A 3 -15.31 -17.59 -4.00
CA GLY A 3 -16.38 -16.79 -4.63
C GLY A 3 -15.96 -15.76 -5.68
N VAL A 4 -14.69 -15.33 -5.74
CA VAL A 4 -14.26 -14.31 -6.73
C VAL A 4 -12.90 -14.60 -7.38
N CYS A 5 -12.16 -15.59 -6.87
CA CYS A 5 -10.71 -15.71 -7.13
C CYS A 5 -10.27 -17.13 -7.53
N VAL A 6 -11.21 -18.07 -7.65
CA VAL A 6 -11.02 -19.48 -8.08
C VAL A 6 -12.29 -19.88 -8.83
N ASP A 7 -12.15 -20.31 -10.08
CA ASP A 7 -13.23 -20.87 -10.90
C ASP A 7 -12.76 -22.23 -11.42
N GLY A 8 -13.40 -23.31 -10.94
CA GLY A 8 -12.84 -24.66 -10.97
C GLY A 8 -11.56 -24.78 -10.13
N ASP A 9 -11.13 -26.00 -9.80
CA ASP A 9 -9.96 -26.31 -8.94
C ASP A 9 -8.59 -25.87 -9.55
N VAL A 10 -8.59 -24.94 -10.50
CA VAL A 10 -7.42 -24.42 -11.21
C VAL A 10 -7.18 -22.94 -10.86
N ALA A 11 -5.90 -22.59 -10.65
CA ALA A 11 -5.52 -21.21 -10.41
C ALA A 11 -5.63 -20.39 -11.71
N THR A 12 -6.63 -19.50 -11.78
CA THR A 12 -6.78 -18.57 -12.91
C THR A 12 -5.89 -17.34 -12.69
N ILE A 13 -5.54 -16.63 -13.78
CA ILE A 13 -4.79 -15.36 -13.70
C ILE A 13 -5.54 -14.29 -12.88
N GLN A 14 -6.86 -14.40 -12.77
CA GLN A 14 -7.68 -13.55 -11.91
C GLN A 14 -7.47 -13.85 -10.41
N GLY A 15 -7.13 -15.09 -10.05
CA GLY A 15 -6.73 -15.44 -8.69
C GLY A 15 -5.48 -14.68 -8.24
N PHE A 16 -4.50 -14.51 -9.14
CA PHE A 16 -3.32 -13.69 -8.88
C PHE A 16 -3.66 -12.21 -8.65
N GLN A 17 -4.58 -11.65 -9.45
CA GLN A 17 -5.09 -10.29 -9.26
C GLN A 17 -5.72 -10.09 -7.89
N CYS A 18 -6.56 -11.02 -7.46
CA CYS A 18 -7.22 -10.96 -6.16
C CYS A 18 -6.22 -11.06 -4.99
N LEU A 19 -5.22 -11.94 -5.10
CA LEU A 19 -4.14 -12.04 -4.11
C LEU A 19 -3.36 -10.73 -4.00
N VAL A 20 -2.89 -10.20 -5.13
CA VAL A 20 -2.12 -8.95 -5.16
C VAL A 20 -2.95 -7.77 -4.67
N GLY A 21 -4.22 -7.67 -5.08
CA GLY A 21 -5.12 -6.61 -4.63
C GLY A 21 -5.32 -6.62 -3.11
N ASN A 22 -5.58 -7.78 -2.51
CA ASN A 22 -5.74 -7.91 -1.07
C ASN A 22 -4.44 -7.59 -0.30
N VAL A 23 -3.30 -8.08 -0.78
CA VAL A 23 -1.99 -7.81 -0.17
C VAL A 23 -1.65 -6.32 -0.26
N LEU A 24 -1.89 -5.69 -1.40
CA LEU A 24 -1.64 -4.25 -1.59
C LEU A 24 -2.56 -3.41 -0.70
N GLN A 25 -3.84 -3.76 -0.61
CA GLN A 25 -4.81 -3.05 0.23
C GLN A 25 -4.41 -3.09 1.71
N ILE A 26 -4.04 -4.27 2.23
CA ILE A 26 -3.54 -4.41 3.60
C ILE A 26 -2.17 -3.73 3.76
N GLY A 27 -1.30 -3.82 2.76
CA GLY A 27 0.03 -3.23 2.78
C GLY A 27 0.00 -1.69 2.86
N VAL A 28 -0.82 -1.04 2.03
CA VAL A 28 -0.96 0.43 2.02
C VAL A 28 -1.57 0.92 3.34
N ALA A 29 -2.61 0.25 3.85
CA ALA A 29 -3.17 0.57 5.16
C ALA A 29 -2.15 0.35 6.30
N GLY A 30 -1.36 -0.72 6.20
CA GLY A 30 -0.29 -1.06 7.14
C GLY A 30 0.83 -0.02 7.18
N VAL A 31 1.26 0.51 6.02
CA VAL A 31 2.27 1.57 5.94
C VAL A 31 1.79 2.85 6.63
N GLY A 32 0.53 3.24 6.39
CA GLY A 32 -0.05 4.42 7.05
C GLY A 32 -0.10 4.27 8.58
N LEU A 33 -0.58 3.12 9.06
CA LEU A 33 -0.66 2.84 10.49
C LEU A 33 0.72 2.75 11.16
N ALA A 34 1.66 2.03 10.54
CA ALA A 34 3.02 1.90 11.03
C ALA A 34 3.74 3.26 11.08
N GLY A 35 3.59 4.07 10.04
CA GLY A 35 4.12 5.44 9.99
C GLY A 35 3.56 6.31 11.12
N PHE A 36 2.25 6.23 11.39
CA PHE A 36 1.61 6.95 12.49
C PHE A 36 2.15 6.53 13.86
N VAL A 37 2.28 5.23 14.11
CA VAL A 37 2.82 4.69 15.38
C VAL A 37 4.27 5.11 15.58
N MET A 38 5.11 5.02 14.55
CA MET A 38 6.51 5.46 14.61
C MET A 38 6.62 6.97 14.86
N MET A 39 5.70 7.77 14.30
CA MET A 39 5.66 9.22 14.54
C MET A 39 5.38 9.53 16.01
N ILE A 40 4.43 8.82 16.64
CA ILE A 40 4.13 8.96 18.06
C ILE A 40 5.33 8.59 18.93
N ILE A 41 5.96 7.44 18.66
CA ILE A 41 7.12 6.97 19.44
C ILE A 41 8.30 7.94 19.28
N GLY A 42 8.57 8.41 18.06
CA GLY A 42 9.61 9.39 17.78
C GLY A 42 9.36 10.72 18.50
N ALA A 43 8.12 11.20 18.50
CA ALA A 43 7.72 12.43 19.19
C ALA A 43 7.90 12.33 20.71
N PHE A 44 7.41 11.26 21.33
CA PHE A 44 7.61 11.05 22.77
C PHE A 44 9.09 10.92 23.12
N LYS A 45 9.85 10.17 22.33
CA LYS A 45 11.30 10.02 22.55
C LYS A 45 12.02 11.36 22.44
N TYR A 46 11.68 12.20 21.47
CA TYR A 46 12.24 13.54 21.32
C TYR A 46 11.91 14.43 22.54
N LEU A 47 10.66 14.45 22.98
CA LEU A 47 10.21 15.28 24.11
C LEU A 47 10.77 14.81 25.47
N LEU A 48 10.84 13.50 25.71
CA LEU A 48 11.34 12.92 26.97
C LEU A 48 12.87 12.86 27.06
N SER A 49 13.61 13.22 26.00
CA SER A 49 15.07 13.10 25.99
C SER A 49 15.80 14.06 26.94
N GLY A 50 15.09 15.02 27.54
CA GLY A 50 15.60 15.80 28.70
C GLY A 50 16.90 16.57 28.44
N GLY A 51 17.23 16.86 27.17
CA GLY A 51 18.47 17.55 26.79
C GLY A 51 19.68 16.65 26.49
N ASN A 52 19.56 15.32 26.59
CA ASN A 52 20.62 14.41 26.15
C ASN A 52 20.68 14.37 24.61
N ALA A 53 21.80 14.78 24.04
CA ALA A 53 22.02 14.83 22.59
C ALA A 53 21.69 13.50 21.88
N LYS A 54 21.95 12.37 22.53
CA LYS A 54 21.69 11.04 21.94
C LYS A 54 20.20 10.76 21.77
N GLY A 55 19.38 11.12 22.75
CA GLY A 55 17.94 10.89 22.69
C GLY A 55 17.24 11.79 21.68
N ILE A 56 17.71 13.04 21.59
CA ILE A 56 17.24 14.03 20.60
C ILE A 56 17.55 13.55 19.18
N ASP A 57 18.79 13.12 18.93
CA ASP A 57 19.22 12.64 17.61
C ASP A 57 18.47 11.37 17.18
N GLU A 58 18.28 10.42 18.10
CA GLU A 58 17.49 9.22 17.81
C GLU A 58 15.99 9.54 17.57
N GLY A 59 15.40 10.45 18.34
CA GLY A 59 14.01 10.88 18.15
C GLY A 59 13.79 11.57 16.80
N GLN A 60 14.71 12.45 16.39
CA GLN A 60 14.69 13.10 15.08
C GLN A 60 14.86 12.11 13.93
N LYS A 61 15.75 11.12 14.07
CA LYS A 61 15.92 10.07 13.07
C LYS A 61 14.65 9.25 12.90
N THR A 62 14.05 8.80 14.00
CA THR A 62 12.77 8.05 13.96
C THR A 62 11.67 8.87 13.28
N MET A 63 11.56 10.16 13.60
CA MET A 63 10.56 11.04 12.99
C MET A 63 10.83 11.26 11.50
N THR A 64 12.09 11.46 11.11
CA THR A 64 12.50 11.60 9.70
C THR A 64 12.20 10.34 8.90
N TYR A 65 12.44 9.15 9.45
CA TYR A 65 12.11 7.89 8.78
C TYR A 65 10.60 7.68 8.65
N ALA A 66 9.82 8.00 9.69
CA ALA A 66 8.37 7.91 9.65
C ALA A 66 7.76 8.83 8.58
N VAL A 67 8.20 10.09 8.53
CA VAL A 67 7.77 11.07 7.53
C VAL A 67 8.28 10.68 6.14
N GLY A 68 9.53 10.25 6.03
CA GLY A 68 10.13 9.80 4.77
C GLY A 68 9.39 8.62 4.16
N GLY A 69 8.97 7.64 4.97
CA GLY A 69 8.16 6.51 4.50
C GLY A 69 6.77 6.92 4.00
N LEU A 70 6.11 7.85 4.70
CA LEU A 70 4.81 8.41 4.26
C LEU A 70 4.94 9.22 2.96
N ILE A 71 5.95 10.08 2.87
CA ILE A 71 6.22 10.85 1.64
C ILE A 71 6.54 9.90 0.49
N LEU A 72 7.33 8.85 0.72
CA LEU A 72 7.65 7.86 -0.30
C LEU A 72 6.37 7.17 -0.81
N ALA A 73 5.47 6.74 0.09
CA ALA A 73 4.19 6.13 -0.29
C ALA A 73 3.32 7.10 -1.11
N LEU A 74 3.21 8.36 -0.68
CA LEU A 74 2.49 9.40 -1.42
C LEU A 74 3.11 9.70 -2.79
N SER A 75 4.44 9.73 -2.86
CA SER A 75 5.17 9.97 -4.11
C SER A 75 4.95 8.86 -5.12
N ALA A 76 4.89 7.60 -4.68
CA ALA A 76 4.55 6.48 -5.55
C ALA A 76 3.15 6.64 -6.16
N TYR A 77 2.14 7.00 -5.36
CA TYR A 77 0.80 7.28 -5.86
C TYR A 77 0.80 8.45 -6.86
N PHE A 78 1.51 9.54 -6.55
CA PHE A 78 1.58 10.71 -7.42
C PHE A 78 2.22 10.39 -8.78
N ILE A 79 3.31 9.63 -8.78
CA ILE A 79 3.97 9.18 -10.02
C ILE A 79 3.03 8.32 -10.87
N LEU A 80 2.29 7.40 -10.25
CA LEU A 80 1.33 6.56 -10.98
C LEU A 80 0.20 7.40 -11.62
N ASN A 81 -0.28 8.44 -10.95
CA ASN A 81 -1.28 9.35 -11.52
C ASN A 81 -0.73 10.15 -12.70
N ILE A 82 0.50 10.68 -12.59
CA ILE A 82 1.14 11.38 -13.72
C ILE A 82 1.25 10.46 -14.94
N ILE A 83 1.63 9.20 -14.75
CA ILE A 83 1.73 8.22 -15.84
C ILE A 83 0.34 7.91 -16.42
N ALA A 84 -0.67 7.77 -15.57
CA ALA A 84 -2.06 7.53 -16.01
C ALA A 84 -2.57 8.68 -16.88
N ASP A 85 -2.35 9.92 -16.45
CA ASP A 85 -2.76 11.12 -17.16
C ASP A 85 -2.01 11.28 -18.48
N PHE A 86 -0.70 11.00 -18.49
CA PHE A 86 0.12 11.09 -19.69
C PHE A 86 -0.21 10.01 -20.73
N THR A 87 -0.53 8.79 -20.28
CA THR A 87 -0.87 7.67 -21.17
C THR A 87 -2.36 7.61 -21.53
N GLY A 88 -3.21 8.33 -20.80
CA GLY A 88 -4.66 8.28 -20.95
C GLY A 88 -5.30 6.99 -20.42
N VAL A 89 -4.54 6.09 -19.80
CA VAL A 89 -5.01 4.78 -19.31
C VAL A 89 -5.13 4.82 -17.78
N GLN A 90 -6.33 5.12 -17.28
CA GLN A 90 -6.62 5.17 -15.83
C GLN A 90 -6.68 3.79 -15.16
N SER A 91 -6.73 2.71 -15.94
CA SER A 91 -6.83 1.34 -15.44
C SER A 91 -5.56 0.84 -14.75
N ILE A 92 -4.43 1.53 -14.86
CA ILE A 92 -3.17 1.12 -14.18
C ILE A 92 -3.26 1.25 -12.66
N LEU A 93 -4.21 2.04 -12.16
CA LEU A 93 -4.49 2.19 -10.73
C LEU A 93 -5.44 1.10 -10.21
N ASN A 94 -6.20 0.44 -11.11
CA ASN A 94 -7.13 -0.62 -10.77
C ASN A 94 -6.72 -1.91 -11.49
N PHE A 95 -6.02 -2.79 -10.77
CA PHE A 95 -5.72 -4.13 -11.28
C PHE A 95 -7.02 -4.95 -11.30
N THR A 96 -7.82 -4.75 -12.35
CA THR A 96 -9.05 -5.47 -12.65
C THR A 96 -8.93 -6.11 -14.03
N ILE A 97 -8.70 -7.41 -14.05
CA ILE A 97 -8.74 -8.24 -15.25
C ILE A 97 -10.20 -8.68 -15.40
N PRO A 98 -10.88 -8.26 -16.48
CA PRO A 98 -12.25 -8.67 -16.74
C PRO A 98 -12.31 -10.20 -16.79
N ALA A 99 -13.37 -10.77 -16.21
CA ALA A 99 -13.63 -12.20 -16.28
C ALA A 99 -13.61 -12.67 -17.73
N PRO A 100 -13.04 -13.86 -18.02
CA PRO A 100 -13.26 -14.47 -19.31
C PRO A 100 -14.78 -14.56 -19.47
N GLY A 101 -15.31 -13.98 -20.55
CA GLY A 101 -16.75 -14.02 -20.80
C GLY A 101 -17.19 -15.48 -20.73
N THR A 102 -18.00 -15.81 -19.73
CA THR A 102 -18.70 -17.08 -19.66
C THR A 102 -19.52 -17.15 -20.94
N ARG A 103 -19.04 -17.94 -21.90
CA ARG A 103 -19.87 -18.31 -23.04
C ARG A 103 -20.95 -19.22 -22.49
N ALA A 104 -22.10 -18.64 -22.16
CA ALA A 104 -23.42 -19.26 -22.29
C ALA A 104 -23.58 -20.74 -21.85
N GLU A 105 -23.06 -21.17 -20.69
CA GLU A 105 -23.27 -22.56 -20.20
C GLU A 105 -23.45 -22.64 -18.67
N ASP A 106 -24.33 -21.81 -18.10
CA ASP A 106 -24.96 -22.08 -16.79
C ASP A 106 -26.51 -22.05 -16.91
N GLN A 107 -27.03 -23.01 -17.68
CA GLN A 107 -28.27 -23.71 -17.31
C GLN A 107 -27.91 -24.87 -16.38
#